data_AF-A0A355EVW6-F1
#
_entry.id   AF-A0A355EVW6-F1
#
_cell.length_a   1.000
_cell.length_b   1.000
_cell.length_c   1.000
_cell.angle_alpha   90.00
_cell.angle_beta   90.00
_cell.angle_gamma   90.00
#
_symmetry.space_group_name_H-M   'P 1'
#
loop_
_entity.id
_entity.type
_entity.pdbx_description
1 polymer ?
#
loop_
_entity_poly.entity_id
_entity_poly.type
_entity_poly.pdbx_seq_one_letter_code
_entity_poly.pdbx_strand_id
1 'polypeptide(L)'
;ESGAGGVVRAGAGLARLGLEGLPLHPIPTDVLIPAPTQGTLALEVRAGGVAEPFVAALDHPATARAATAERLGVAAFGADCTLPLAAWAREEDGWLHLVGLLATPDGRHTARGAAAGSDPESVAAACVEAMRREGADEVLRRIRG
;
A
#
# COMPACT_ATOMS: atom_id res chain seq x y z
N GLU A 1 -15.38 14.46 -22.52
CA GLU A 1 -15.18 13.08 -22.07
C GLU A 1 -13.86 12.56 -22.63
N SER A 2 -13.08 11.79 -21.88
CA SER A 2 -11.67 11.45 -22.19
C SER A 2 -11.48 10.34 -23.23
N GLY A 3 -12.55 9.81 -23.84
CA GLY A 3 -12.48 8.71 -24.82
C GLY A 3 -12.06 7.35 -24.23
N ALA A 4 -11.95 7.23 -22.91
CA ALA A 4 -11.57 5.98 -22.25
C ALA A 4 -12.74 4.98 -22.19
N GLY A 5 -12.46 3.69 -22.43
CA GLY A 5 -13.44 2.60 -22.32
C GLY A 5 -13.78 2.18 -20.88
N GLY A 6 -13.07 2.72 -19.89
CA GLY A 6 -13.29 2.43 -18.47
C GLY A 6 -12.33 3.23 -17.58
N VAL A 7 -12.56 3.20 -16.26
CA VAL A 7 -11.69 3.83 -15.27
C VAL A 7 -11.50 2.92 -14.06
N VAL A 8 -10.30 2.95 -13.48
CA VAL A 8 -10.03 2.30 -12.18
C VAL A 8 -10.07 3.35 -11.08
N ARG A 9 -10.74 3.04 -9.97
CA ARG A 9 -10.90 3.91 -8.80
C ARG A 9 -10.76 3.09 -7.53
N ALA A 10 -10.23 3.73 -6.48
CA ALA A 10 -10.16 3.14 -5.16
C ALA A 10 -11.56 2.87 -4.61
N GLY A 11 -11.84 1.63 -4.20
CA GLY A 11 -13.15 1.23 -3.65
C GLY A 11 -13.54 2.07 -2.43
N ALA A 12 -12.58 2.36 -1.55
CA ALA A 12 -12.81 3.19 -0.37
C ALA A 12 -13.32 4.61 -0.70
N GLY A 13 -12.88 5.20 -1.82
CA GLY A 13 -13.36 6.51 -2.26
C GLY A 13 -14.81 6.45 -2.73
N LEU A 14 -15.17 5.40 -3.48
CA LEU A 14 -16.53 5.18 -3.94
C LEU A 14 -17.50 4.95 -2.78
N ALA A 15 -17.11 4.11 -1.82
CA ALA A 15 -17.89 3.82 -0.61
C ALA A 15 -18.16 5.08 0.22
N ARG A 16 -17.13 5.89 0.48
CA ARG A 16 -17.27 7.16 1.24
C ARG A 16 -18.18 8.17 0.57
N LEU A 17 -18.27 8.14 -0.77
CA LEU A 17 -19.14 9.02 -1.55
C LEU A 17 -20.55 8.44 -1.76
N GLY A 18 -20.82 7.22 -1.28
CA GLY A 18 -22.11 6.54 -1.51
C GLY A 18 -22.34 6.16 -2.97
N LEU A 19 -21.28 5.95 -3.75
CA LEU A 19 -21.35 5.66 -5.20
C LEU A 19 -21.32 4.16 -5.52
N GLU A 20 -21.66 3.31 -4.56
CA GLU A 20 -21.62 1.85 -4.68
C GLU A 20 -22.71 1.29 -5.62
N GLY A 21 -23.74 2.09 -5.92
CA GLY A 21 -24.81 1.73 -6.87
C GLY A 21 -24.43 1.85 -8.35
N LEU A 22 -23.22 2.30 -8.66
CA LEU A 22 -22.67 2.27 -10.02
C LEU A 22 -22.38 0.82 -10.45
N PRO A 23 -22.27 0.53 -11.77
CA PRO A 23 -21.85 -0.80 -12.25
C PRO A 23 -20.36 -1.05 -11.98
N LEU A 24 -20.02 -1.30 -10.71
CA LEU A 24 -18.67 -1.51 -10.23
C LEU A 24 -18.23 -2.97 -10.46
N HIS A 25 -16.95 -3.14 -10.77
CA HIS A 25 -16.32 -4.45 -10.92
C HIS A 25 -15.14 -4.51 -9.93
N PRO A 26 -15.33 -5.10 -8.72
CA PRO A 26 -14.26 -5.23 -7.75
C PRO A 26 -13.09 -6.03 -8.33
N ILE A 27 -11.86 -5.52 -8.16
CA ILE A 27 -10.65 -6.21 -8.59
C ILE A 27 -10.03 -6.91 -7.37
N PRO A 28 -9.87 -8.24 -7.39
CA PRO A 28 -9.19 -8.98 -6.33
C PRO A 28 -7.75 -8.49 -6.07
N THR A 29 -7.31 -8.52 -4.81
CA THR A 29 -5.99 -7.99 -4.40
C THR A 29 -4.81 -8.84 -4.87
N ASP A 30 -5.05 -10.10 -5.25
CA ASP A 30 -4.09 -10.96 -5.92
C ASP A 30 -3.94 -10.66 -7.42
N VAL A 31 -4.95 -9.98 -8.02
CA VAL A 31 -4.91 -9.48 -9.41
C VAL A 31 -4.30 -8.08 -9.47
N LEU A 32 -4.72 -7.17 -8.58
CA LEU A 32 -4.19 -5.80 -8.50
C LEU A 32 -3.85 -5.48 -7.05
N ILE A 33 -2.56 -5.50 -6.73
CA ILE A 33 -2.08 -5.14 -5.40
C ILE A 33 -2.37 -3.65 -5.17
N PRO A 34 -3.06 -3.28 -4.08
CA PRO A 34 -3.37 -1.89 -3.78
C PRO A 34 -2.13 -0.98 -3.67
N ALA A 35 -2.34 0.30 -4.00
CA ALA A 35 -1.42 1.35 -3.58
C ALA A 35 -1.22 1.32 -2.05
N PRO A 36 -0.02 1.67 -1.54
CA PRO A 36 0.25 1.67 -0.12
C PRO A 36 -0.76 2.52 0.64
N THR A 37 -1.29 1.99 1.73
CA THR A 37 -2.27 2.62 2.63
C THR A 37 -3.60 2.98 1.98
N GLN A 38 -3.92 2.40 0.82
CA GLN A 38 -5.18 2.68 0.13
C GLN A 38 -6.38 2.35 1.04
N GLY A 39 -7.21 3.35 1.29
CA GLY A 39 -8.38 3.21 2.15
C GLY A 39 -8.14 3.57 3.61
N THR A 40 -6.90 3.76 4.04
CA THR A 40 -6.58 4.28 5.38
C THR A 40 -6.77 5.79 5.44
N LEU A 41 -7.18 6.32 6.60
CA LEU A 41 -7.16 7.76 6.91
C LEU A 41 -6.07 8.03 7.93
N ALA A 42 -5.20 8.99 7.66
CA ALA A 42 -4.22 9.49 8.62
C ALA A 42 -4.74 10.76 9.26
N LEU A 43 -4.73 10.81 10.59
CA LEU A 43 -5.07 12.00 11.36
C LEU A 43 -3.78 12.57 11.95
N GLU A 44 -3.43 13.80 11.55
CA GLU A 44 -2.23 14.48 12.01
C GLU A 44 -2.60 15.56 13.03
N VAL A 45 -1.97 15.52 14.20
CA VAL A 45 -2.13 16.52 15.25
C VAL A 45 -0.77 16.91 15.81
N ARG A 46 -0.71 18.07 16.45
CA ARG A 46 0.48 18.50 17.19
C ARG A 46 0.70 17.60 18.40
N ALA A 47 1.90 17.04 18.53
CA ALA A 47 2.33 16.29 19.71
C ALA A 47 2.22 17.14 20.99
N GLY A 48 1.68 16.57 22.07
CA GLY A 48 1.37 17.26 23.31
C GLY A 48 0.21 18.26 23.21
N GLY A 49 -0.49 18.30 22.07
CA GLY A 49 -1.62 19.19 21.85
C GLY A 49 -2.92 18.63 22.44
N VAL A 50 -3.89 19.51 22.67
CA VAL A 50 -5.20 19.14 23.24
C VAL A 50 -5.96 18.10 22.42
N ALA A 51 -5.66 17.96 21.12
CA ALA A 51 -6.31 17.02 20.21
C ALA A 51 -5.74 15.59 20.26
N GLU A 52 -4.53 15.40 20.81
CA GLU A 52 -3.83 14.11 20.85
C GLU A 52 -4.64 12.96 21.49
N PRO A 53 -5.23 13.10 22.69
CA PRO A 53 -6.01 12.01 23.28
C PRO A 53 -7.28 11.66 22.46
N PHE A 54 -7.85 12.63 21.74
CA PHE A 54 -9.03 12.41 20.91
C PHE A 54 -8.70 11.60 19.66
N VAL A 55 -7.58 11.91 18.99
CA VAL A 55 -7.12 11.14 17.83
C VAL A 55 -6.65 9.75 18.24
N ALA A 56 -5.95 9.63 19.37
CA ALA A 56 -5.52 8.32 19.88
C ALA A 56 -6.71 7.38 20.15
N ALA A 57 -7.86 7.91 20.57
CA ALA A 57 -9.07 7.13 20.79
C ALA A 57 -9.75 6.62 19.51
N LEU A 58 -9.42 7.20 18.34
CA LEU A 58 -9.93 6.78 17.03
C LEU A 58 -9.02 5.77 16.34
N ASP A 59 -7.85 5.49 16.90
CA ASP A 59 -6.87 4.61 16.27
C ASP A 59 -7.37 3.15 16.26
N HIS A 60 -7.06 2.46 15.17
CA HIS A 60 -7.37 1.05 15.02
C HIS A 60 -6.04 0.26 14.91
N PRO A 61 -5.60 -0.42 15.97
CA PRO A 61 -4.23 -0.97 16.06
C PRO A 61 -3.84 -1.87 14.89
N ALA A 62 -4.75 -2.73 14.43
CA ALA A 62 -4.46 -3.64 13.31
C ALA A 62 -4.26 -2.87 11.98
N THR A 63 -5.06 -1.83 11.73
CA THR A 63 -4.87 -0.96 10.55
C THR A 63 -3.59 -0.15 10.66
N ALA A 64 -3.27 0.38 11.85
CA ALA A 64 -2.04 1.12 12.09
C ALA A 64 -0.80 0.26 11.83
N ARG A 65 -0.79 -0.99 12.32
CA ARG A 65 0.30 -1.96 12.08
C ARG A 65 0.46 -2.27 10.60
N ALA A 66 -0.63 -2.58 9.89
CA ALA A 66 -0.61 -2.85 8.45
C ALA A 66 -0.09 -1.65 7.65
N ALA A 67 -0.66 -0.46 7.87
CA ALA A 67 -0.25 0.76 7.21
C ALA A 67 1.21 1.13 7.49
N THR A 68 1.71 0.83 8.70
CA THR A 68 3.11 1.05 9.07
C THR A 68 4.03 0.16 8.23
N ALA A 69 3.74 -1.14 8.11
CA ALA A 69 4.56 -2.04 7.29
C ALA A 69 4.53 -1.66 5.80
N GLU A 70 3.37 -1.29 5.26
CA GLU A 70 3.25 -0.82 3.88
C GLU A 70 4.09 0.43 3.63
N ARG A 71 3.98 1.44 4.51
CA ARG A 71 4.75 2.69 4.42
C ARG A 71 6.26 2.46 4.47
N LEU A 72 6.71 1.64 5.42
CA LEU A 72 8.13 1.31 5.56
C LEU A 72 8.65 0.55 4.33
N GLY A 73 7.86 -0.40 3.82
CA GLY A 73 8.20 -1.18 2.64
C GLY A 73 8.41 -0.29 1.40
N VAL A 74 7.55 0.70 1.19
CA VAL A 74 7.69 1.60 0.03
C VAL A 74 8.73 2.70 0.21
N ALA A 75 8.92 3.20 1.43
CA ALA A 75 9.95 4.19 1.74
C ALA A 75 11.35 3.68 1.36
N ALA A 76 11.60 2.37 1.48
CA ALA A 76 12.89 1.75 1.14
C ALA A 76 13.30 1.89 -0.34
N PHE A 77 12.36 2.14 -1.25
CA PHE A 77 12.61 2.33 -2.68
C PHE A 77 12.66 3.81 -3.08
N GLY A 78 12.51 4.74 -2.12
CA GLY A 78 12.41 6.18 -2.38
C GLY A 78 11.15 6.51 -3.18
N ALA A 79 10.03 5.88 -2.82
CA ALA A 79 8.77 6.00 -3.54
C ALA A 79 8.19 7.42 -3.44
N ASP A 80 7.77 7.95 -4.59
CA ASP A 80 6.81 9.04 -4.69
C ASP A 80 5.51 8.51 -5.31
N CYS A 81 4.49 9.37 -5.43
CA CYS A 81 3.17 8.99 -5.96
C CYS A 81 3.20 8.50 -7.43
N THR A 82 4.31 8.63 -8.14
CA THR A 82 4.44 8.26 -9.56
C THR A 82 5.16 6.94 -9.78
N LEU A 83 5.86 6.42 -8.77
CA LEU A 83 6.53 5.13 -8.85
C LEU A 83 5.48 4.00 -8.97
N PRO A 84 5.58 3.08 -9.97
CA PRO A 84 4.67 1.94 -10.09
C PRO A 84 4.99 0.87 -9.02
N LEU A 85 4.70 1.23 -7.78
CA LEU A 85 4.99 0.47 -6.58
C LEU A 85 3.69 0.26 -5.80
N ALA A 86 3.43 -0.99 -5.44
CA ALA A 86 2.29 -1.41 -4.66
C ALA A 86 2.77 -2.09 -3.37
N ALA A 87 2.01 -1.92 -2.30
CA ALA A 87 2.23 -2.58 -1.03
C ALA A 87 0.89 -2.77 -0.33
N TRP A 88 0.62 -4.00 0.11
CA TRP A 88 -0.60 -4.33 0.81
C TRP A 88 -0.33 -5.27 1.97
N ALA A 89 -0.72 -4.86 3.17
CA ALA A 89 -0.61 -5.62 4.38
C ALA A 89 -1.99 -5.93 4.97
N ARG A 90 -2.11 -7.11 5.58
CA ARG A 90 -3.26 -7.53 6.37
C ARG A 90 -2.77 -8.13 7.69
N GLU A 91 -3.51 -7.88 8.75
CA GLU A 91 -3.31 -8.54 10.03
C GLU A 91 -4.34 -9.65 10.21
N GLU A 92 -3.87 -10.87 10.46
CA GLU A 92 -4.71 -12.05 10.71
C GLU A 92 -4.14 -12.79 11.92
N ASP A 93 -4.96 -13.01 12.95
CA ASP A 93 -4.58 -13.72 14.18
C ASP A 93 -3.27 -13.20 14.82
N GLY A 94 -3.06 -11.87 14.78
CA GLY A 94 -1.88 -11.19 15.33
C GLY A 94 -0.65 -11.22 14.42
N TRP A 95 -0.72 -11.91 13.28
CA TRP A 95 0.32 -11.95 12.25
C TRP A 95 0.06 -10.94 11.15
N LEU A 96 1.07 -10.16 10.83
CA LEU A 96 1.06 -9.27 9.68
C LEU A 96 1.54 -10.03 8.45
N HIS A 97 0.82 -9.92 7.35
CA HIS A 97 1.22 -10.43 6.03
C HIS A 97 1.34 -9.25 5.09
N LEU A 98 2.52 -9.00 4.55
CA LEU A 98 2.80 -7.93 3.59
C LEU A 98 3.15 -8.53 2.25
N VAL A 99 2.57 -7.99 1.18
CA VAL A 99 3.00 -8.20 -0.21
C VAL A 99 3.39 -6.88 -0.83
N GLY A 100 4.48 -6.88 -1.59
CA GLY A 100 4.98 -5.73 -2.34
C GLY A 100 5.24 -6.07 -3.80
N LEU A 101 5.08 -5.10 -4.68
CA LEU A 101 5.34 -5.23 -6.11
C LEU A 101 5.86 -3.92 -6.66
N LEU A 102 7.01 -3.98 -7.35
CA LEU A 102 7.52 -2.90 -8.16
C LEU A 102 7.49 -3.33 -9.63
N ALA A 103 7.03 -2.46 -10.52
CA ALA A 103 6.95 -2.74 -11.95
C ALA A 103 7.44 -1.57 -12.81
N THR A 104 7.92 -1.85 -14.02
CA THR A 104 8.06 -0.81 -15.06
C THR A 104 6.68 -0.34 -15.55
N PRO A 105 6.54 0.89 -16.06
CA PRO A 105 5.23 1.40 -16.54
C PRO A 105 4.61 0.57 -17.67
N ASP A 106 5.43 -0.14 -18.46
CA ASP A 106 4.99 -1.06 -19.51
C ASP A 106 4.64 -2.47 -18.99
N GLY A 107 4.81 -2.72 -17.68
CA GLY A 107 4.54 -3.99 -17.02
C GLY A 107 5.49 -5.14 -17.39
N ARG A 108 6.54 -4.90 -18.19
CA ARG A 108 7.42 -5.97 -18.71
C ARG A 108 8.42 -6.50 -17.69
N HIS A 109 8.77 -5.67 -16.71
CA HIS A 109 9.69 -6.03 -15.65
C HIS A 109 9.02 -5.79 -14.30
N THR A 110 9.06 -6.81 -13.44
CA THR A 110 8.44 -6.76 -12.13
C THR A 110 9.34 -7.41 -11.10
N ALA A 111 9.32 -6.90 -9.87
CA ALA A 111 9.91 -7.53 -8.71
C ALA A 111 8.85 -7.61 -7.60
N ARG A 112 8.54 -8.82 -7.15
CA ARG A 112 7.52 -9.08 -6.12
C ARG A 112 8.18 -9.59 -4.85
N GLY A 113 7.65 -9.23 -3.70
CA GLY A 113 8.08 -9.78 -2.42
C GLY A 113 6.91 -10.02 -1.50
N ALA A 114 7.11 -10.91 -0.54
CA ALA A 114 6.16 -11.15 0.52
C ALA A 114 6.92 -11.48 1.81
N ALA A 115 6.35 -11.08 2.93
CA ALA A 115 6.83 -11.45 4.25
C ALA A 115 5.67 -11.54 5.24
N ALA A 116 5.87 -12.29 6.32
CA ALA A 116 4.94 -12.36 7.42
C ALA A 116 5.66 -12.38 8.77
N GLY A 117 5.03 -11.81 9.79
CA GLY A 117 5.62 -11.65 11.12
C GLY A 117 4.74 -10.83 12.05
N SER A 118 5.12 -10.75 13.32
CA SER A 118 4.39 -9.94 14.31
C SER A 118 4.80 -8.47 14.31
N ASP A 119 6.02 -8.15 13.91
CA ASP A 119 6.58 -6.80 13.96
C ASP A 119 6.53 -6.11 12.58
N PRO A 120 5.83 -4.96 12.44
CA PRO A 120 5.71 -4.25 11.15
C PRO A 120 7.05 -3.87 10.51
N GLU A 121 8.04 -3.46 11.30
CA GLU A 121 9.35 -3.03 10.79
C GLU A 121 10.12 -4.20 10.19
N SER A 122 10.20 -5.31 10.93
CA SER A 122 10.84 -6.54 10.50
C SER A 122 10.16 -7.13 9.26
N VAL A 123 8.82 -7.10 9.21
CA VAL A 123 8.05 -7.58 8.04
C VAL A 123 8.31 -6.70 6.82
N ALA A 124 8.32 -5.38 6.97
CA ALA A 124 8.63 -4.45 5.89
C ALA A 124 10.04 -4.71 5.33
N ALA A 125 11.05 -4.79 6.21
CA ALA A 125 12.43 -5.08 5.81
C ALA A 125 12.55 -6.42 5.07
N ALA A 126 11.94 -7.48 5.59
CA ALA A 126 11.96 -8.79 4.95
C ALA A 126 11.29 -8.78 3.57
N CYS A 127 10.16 -8.07 3.41
CA CYS A 127 9.49 -7.93 2.12
C CYS A 127 10.36 -7.15 1.11
N VAL A 128 11.00 -6.06 1.54
CA VAL A 128 11.94 -5.29 0.70
C VAL A 128 13.10 -6.16 0.25
N GLU A 129 13.69 -6.95 1.14
CA GLU A 129 14.77 -7.87 0.79
C GLU A 129 14.30 -8.97 -0.16
N ALA A 130 13.08 -9.47 -0.02
CA ALA A 130 12.49 -10.39 -0.99
C ALA A 130 12.35 -9.74 -2.38
N MET A 131 11.84 -8.50 -2.46
CA MET A 131 11.75 -7.75 -3.71
C MET A 131 13.12 -7.48 -4.34
N ARG A 132 14.14 -7.17 -3.53
CA ARG A 132 15.52 -6.97 -4.03
C ARG A 132 16.09 -8.24 -4.64
N ARG A 133 15.84 -9.41 -4.03
CA ARG A 133 16.24 -10.71 -4.61
C ARG A 133 15.56 -10.98 -5.96
N GLU A 134 14.32 -10.53 -6.12
CA GLU A 134 13.57 -10.56 -7.39
C GLU A 134 13.95 -9.44 -8.37
N GLY A 135 15.02 -8.68 -8.09
CA GLY A 135 15.56 -7.69 -9.02
C GLY A 135 14.91 -6.30 -8.93
N ALA A 136 14.33 -5.91 -7.79
CA ALA A 136 13.73 -4.58 -7.63
C ALA A 136 14.68 -3.42 -7.98
N ASP A 137 15.98 -3.55 -7.71
CA ASP A 137 16.97 -2.52 -8.06
C ASP A 137 17.15 -2.35 -9.58
N GLU A 138 17.03 -3.44 -10.34
CA GLU A 138 17.02 -3.42 -11.81
C GLU A 138 15.79 -2.70 -12.33
N VAL A 139 14.62 -3.04 -11.78
CA VAL A 139 13.35 -2.39 -12.15
C VAL A 139 13.39 -0.90 -11.84
N LEU A 140 13.88 -0.50 -10.65
CA LEU A 140 14.06 0.91 -10.28
C LEU A 140 14.94 1.67 -11.26
N ARG A 141 16.07 1.07 -11.67
CA ARG A 141 16.97 1.71 -12.63
C ARG A 141 16.32 1.92 -13.98
N ARG A 142 15.46 0.99 -14.43
CA ARG A 142 14.70 1.11 -15.69
C ARG A 142 13.62 2.18 -15.63
N ILE A 143 13.09 2.49 -14.45
CA ILE A 143 12.10 3.55 -14.27
C ILE A 143 12.77 4.93 -14.26
N ARG A 144 13.98 5.02 -13.68
CA ARG A 144 14.70 6.29 -13.47
C ARG A 144 15.66 6.68 -14.58
N GLY A 145 16.09 5.73 -15.41
CA GLY A 145 16.95 5.95 -16.58
C GLY A 145 16.14 6.24 -17.82
#